data_AF-A0A3D5QDE8-F1
#
_entry.id   AF-A0A3D5QDE8-F1
#
_cell.length_a   1.000
_cell.length_b   1.000
_cell.length_c   1.000
_cell.angle_alpha   90.00
_cell.angle_beta   90.00
_cell.angle_gamma   90.00
#
_symmetry.space_group_name_H-M   'P 1'
#
loop_
_entity.id
_entity.type
_entity.pdbx_description
1 polymer ?
#
loop_
_entity_poly.entity_id
_entity_poly.type
_entity_poly.pdbx_seq_one_letter_code
_entity_poly.pdbx_strand_id
1 'polypeptide(L)'
;MKVSCRKKIALNSKKEAIVIPVYKNMRSIKQLTGKRIDDEINRIISSDYFNYKEKEIKSFYMEINKKLKKIYLVNVPKELEEYRYYMELGSKFAKICRQDMIYSFSILS
;
A
#
# COMPACT_ATOMS: atom_id res chain seq x y z
N MET A 1 4.22 -10.46 16.97
CA MET A 1 3.13 -10.16 16.01
C MET A 1 2.81 -11.44 15.24
N LYS A 2 1.57 -11.94 15.27
CA LYS A 2 1.17 -13.16 14.53
C LYS A 2 0.67 -12.74 13.14
N VAL A 3 1.35 -13.18 12.09
CA VAL A 3 0.95 -12.87 10.71
C VAL A 3 -0.03 -13.95 10.23
N SER A 4 -1.21 -13.54 9.78
CA SER A 4 -2.21 -14.42 9.19
C SER A 4 -2.61 -13.88 7.82
N CYS A 5 -2.21 -14.61 6.78
CA CYS A 5 -2.54 -14.29 5.40
C CYS A 5 -3.84 -15.00 5.00
N ARG A 6 -4.79 -14.28 4.41
CA ARG A 6 -6.01 -14.85 3.83
C ARG A 6 -6.27 -14.18 2.49
N LYS A 7 -6.67 -14.96 1.49
CA LYS A 7 -7.07 -14.45 0.17
C LYS A 7 -8.45 -13.77 0.31
N LYS A 8 -8.47 -12.46 0.54
CA LYS A 8 -9.69 -11.63 0.56
C LYS A 8 -9.42 -10.33 -0.20
N ILE A 9 -10.43 -9.86 -0.92
CA ILE A 9 -10.42 -8.56 -1.61
C ILE A 9 -10.17 -7.46 -0.58
N ALA A 10 -9.08 -6.71 -0.73
CA ALA A 10 -8.58 -5.76 0.28
C ALA A 10 -9.62 -4.67 0.65
N LEU A 11 -10.47 -4.27 -0.31
CA LEU A 11 -11.53 -3.28 -0.07
C LEU A 11 -12.61 -3.78 0.90
N ASN A 12 -13.00 -5.05 0.80
CA ASN A 12 -14.00 -5.69 1.66
C ASN A 12 -13.41 -6.22 2.97
N SER A 13 -12.11 -6.02 3.17
CA SER A 13 -11.42 -6.43 4.38
C SER A 13 -11.90 -5.64 5.60
N LYS A 14 -12.04 -6.30 6.76
CA LYS A 14 -12.27 -5.62 8.05
C LYS A 14 -10.96 -5.12 8.69
N LYS A 15 -9.83 -5.26 7.99
CA LYS A 15 -8.49 -4.87 8.46
C LYS A 15 -8.38 -3.34 8.55
N GLU A 16 -7.52 -2.88 9.44
CA GLU A 16 -7.33 -1.46 9.79
C GLU A 16 -6.73 -0.68 8.63
N ALA A 17 -5.82 -1.31 7.88
CA ALA A 17 -5.13 -0.69 6.77
C ALA A 17 -5.16 -1.52 5.49
N ILE A 18 -4.97 -0.83 4.37
CA ILE A 18 -4.77 -1.44 3.05
C ILE A 18 -3.38 -1.06 2.56
N VAL A 19 -2.63 -2.03 2.06
CA VAL A 19 -1.33 -1.84 1.45
C VAL A 19 -1.48 -2.03 -0.05
N ILE A 20 -1.04 -1.07 -0.82
CA ILE A 20 -1.08 -1.09 -2.28
C ILE A 20 0.37 -0.99 -2.75
N PRO A 21 0.93 -2.06 -3.32
CA PRO A 21 2.19 -1.99 -4.03
C PRO A 21 2.03 -1.10 -5.27
N VAL A 22 2.90 -0.11 -5.42
CA VAL A 22 2.93 0.79 -6.58
C VAL A 22 4.32 0.73 -7.21
N TYR A 23 4.39 0.91 -8.52
CA TYR A 23 5.65 0.91 -9.27
C TYR A 23 5.57 1.92 -10.42
N LYS A 24 6.73 2.30 -10.96
CA LYS A 24 6.80 3.28 -12.05
C LYS A 24 6.01 2.80 -13.26
N ASN A 25 5.18 3.68 -13.83
CA ASN A 25 4.32 3.39 -14.99
C ASN A 25 3.30 2.26 -14.72
N MET A 26 2.82 2.12 -13.47
CA MET A 26 1.71 1.22 -13.15
C MET A 26 0.46 1.61 -13.94
N ARG A 27 -0.23 0.61 -14.51
CA ARG A 27 -1.53 0.83 -15.14
C ARG A 27 -2.58 1.11 -14.07
N SER A 28 -3.61 1.90 -14.42
CA SER A 28 -4.76 2.15 -13.55
C SER A 28 -5.29 0.84 -12.94
N ILE A 29 -5.47 0.85 -11.64
CA ILE A 29 -6.06 -0.24 -10.86
C ILE A 29 -7.51 0.04 -10.53
N LYS A 30 -8.17 0.90 -11.32
CA LYS A 30 -9.57 1.30 -11.17
C LYS A 30 -10.54 0.12 -11.08
N GLN A 31 -10.26 -0.99 -11.75
CA GLN A 31 -11.09 -2.21 -11.63
C GLN A 31 -11.02 -2.84 -10.23
N LEU A 32 -9.87 -2.72 -9.55
CA LEU A 32 -9.62 -3.28 -8.22
C LEU A 32 -9.96 -2.31 -7.09
N THR A 33 -9.92 -1.01 -7.37
CA THR A 33 -10.02 0.06 -6.36
C THR A 33 -11.25 0.95 -6.51
N GLY A 34 -11.87 0.98 -7.68
CA GLY A 34 -12.89 1.97 -8.04
C GLY A 34 -12.29 3.33 -8.41
N LYS A 35 -13.07 4.16 -9.13
CA LYS A 35 -12.60 5.43 -9.71
C LYS A 35 -11.99 6.38 -8.66
N ARG A 36 -12.69 6.60 -7.55
CA ARG A 36 -12.29 7.55 -6.50
C ARG A 36 -10.92 7.22 -5.89
N ILE A 37 -10.66 5.93 -5.64
CA ILE A 37 -9.41 5.48 -5.05
C ILE A 37 -8.29 5.58 -6.08
N ASP A 38 -8.54 5.16 -7.32
CA ASP A 38 -7.56 5.23 -8.41
C ASP A 38 -7.13 6.67 -8.68
N ASP A 39 -8.07 7.63 -8.71
CA ASP A 39 -7.79 9.05 -8.92
C ASP A 39 -6.88 9.61 -7.80
N GLU A 40 -7.13 9.23 -6.54
CA GLU A 40 -6.34 9.66 -5.39
C GLU A 40 -4.93 9.04 -5.40
N ILE A 41 -4.81 7.77 -5.76
CA ILE A 41 -3.52 7.10 -5.96
C ILE A 41 -2.75 7.82 -7.06
N ASN A 42 -3.37 8.04 -8.22
CA ASN A 42 -2.78 8.74 -9.34
C ASN A 42 -2.30 10.15 -8.94
N ARG A 43 -3.07 10.87 -8.12
CA ARG A 43 -2.67 12.19 -7.59
C ARG A 43 -1.40 12.12 -6.74
N ILE A 44 -1.30 11.14 -5.85
CA ILE A 44 -0.13 10.99 -4.97
C ILE A 44 1.10 10.56 -5.76
N ILE A 45 0.95 9.56 -6.64
CA ILE A 45 2.06 8.98 -7.39
C ILE A 45 2.56 9.88 -8.54
N SER A 46 1.74 10.81 -9.02
CA SER A 46 2.11 11.82 -10.01
C SER A 46 2.65 13.10 -9.38
N SER A 47 2.53 13.24 -8.05
CA SER A 47 3.13 14.36 -7.34
C SER A 47 4.66 14.23 -7.33
N ASP A 48 5.37 15.36 -7.41
CA ASP A 48 6.84 15.44 -7.32
C ASP A 48 7.40 14.87 -5.99
N TYR A 49 6.52 14.57 -5.04
CA TYR A 49 6.84 14.03 -3.72
C TYR A 49 6.86 12.50 -3.65
N PHE A 50 6.59 11.79 -4.75
CA PHE A 50 6.69 10.33 -4.81
C PHE A 50 7.96 9.89 -5.55
N ASN A 51 8.99 9.53 -4.80
CA ASN A 51 10.28 9.08 -5.28
C ASN A 51 10.31 7.56 -5.50
N TYR A 52 10.11 7.17 -6.76
CA TYR A 52 10.21 5.77 -7.19
C TYR A 52 11.61 5.16 -7.12
N LYS A 53 12.67 5.96 -6.92
CA LYS A 53 14.04 5.44 -6.75
C LYS A 53 14.32 4.96 -5.32
N GLU A 54 13.50 5.39 -4.36
CA GLU A 54 13.63 4.99 -2.96
C GLU A 54 12.61 3.93 -2.59
N LYS A 55 12.87 3.20 -1.49
CA LYS A 55 11.91 2.31 -0.81
C LYS A 55 10.81 3.13 -0.13
N GLU A 56 10.17 4.02 -0.87
CA GLU A 56 9.24 5.02 -0.32
C GLU A 56 7.91 4.38 0.06
N ILE A 57 7.38 4.83 1.19
CA ILE A 57 6.08 4.41 1.70
C ILE A 57 5.33 5.69 2.04
N LYS A 58 4.26 5.98 1.30
CA LYS A 58 3.32 7.07 1.63
C LYS A 58 2.07 6.48 2.23
N SER A 59 1.33 7.30 2.98
CA SER A 59 0.02 6.90 3.47
C SER A 59 -0.97 8.04 3.44
N PHE A 60 -2.24 7.69 3.26
CA PHE A 60 -3.35 8.63 3.34
C PHE A 60 -4.57 7.92 3.93
N TYR A 61 -5.53 8.70 4.40
CA TYR A 61 -6.80 8.17 4.90
C TYR A 61 -7.87 8.29 3.83
N MET A 62 -8.72 7.28 3.73
CA MET A 62 -9.88 7.32 2.85
C MET A 62 -11.04 6.50 3.42
N GLU A 63 -12.25 6.99 3.16
CA GLU A 63 -13.46 6.27 3.50
C GLU A 63 -13.73 5.15 2.48
N ILE A 64 -13.74 3.92 2.95
CA ILE A 64 -14.07 2.71 2.18
C ILE A 64 -15.16 1.97 2.93
N ASN A 65 -16.30 1.72 2.28
CA ASN A 65 -17.45 1.04 2.89
C ASN A 65 -17.89 1.68 4.23
N LYS A 66 -17.98 3.02 4.28
CA LYS A 66 -18.35 3.81 5.47
C LYS A 66 -17.38 3.68 6.65
N LYS A 67 -16.15 3.25 6.39
CA LYS A 67 -15.08 3.18 7.40
C LYS A 67 -13.87 3.94 6.91
N LEU A 68 -13.34 4.82 7.76
CA LEU A 68 -12.06 5.46 7.50
C LEU A 68 -10.95 4.41 7.61
N LYS A 69 -10.21 4.21 6.53
CA LYS A 69 -9.08 3.28 6.47
C LYS A 69 -7.81 4.02 6.09
N LYS A 70 -6.70 3.61 6.69
CA LYS A 70 -5.37 4.08 6.28
C LYS A 70 -4.89 3.24 5.10
N ILE A 71 -4.48 3.90 4.02
CA ILE A 71 -3.95 3.25 2.83
C ILE A 71 -2.47 3.57 2.76
N TYR A 72 -1.65 2.54 2.59
CA TYR A 72 -0.22 2.65 2.37
C TYR A 72 0.09 2.39 0.91
N LEU A 73 0.76 3.33 0.26
CA LEU A 73 1.37 3.15 -1.06
C LEU A 73 2.82 2.77 -0.83
N VAL A 74 3.17 1.54 -1.19
CA VAL A 74 4.52 1.00 -1.01
C VAL A 74 5.17 0.90 -2.37
N ASN A 75 6.23 1.67 -2.59
CA ASN A 75 6.99 1.55 -3.82
C ASN A 75 7.69 0.19 -3.87
N VAL A 76 7.35 -0.60 -4.89
CA VAL A 76 7.97 -1.88 -5.18
C VAL A 76 8.61 -1.81 -6.57
N PRO A 77 9.75 -2.48 -6.78
CA PRO A 77 10.35 -2.58 -8.08
C PRO A 77 9.43 -3.39 -9.00
N LYS A 78 9.36 -2.99 -10.27
CA LYS A 78 8.62 -3.76 -11.30
C LYS A 78 9.35 -5.05 -11.63
N GLU A 79 10.67 -4.98 -11.64
CA GLU A 79 11.56 -6.12 -11.86
C GLU A 79 11.89 -6.76 -10.50
N LEU A 80 12.27 -8.05 -10.54
CA LEU A 80 12.66 -8.76 -9.33
C LEU A 80 13.99 -8.19 -8.83
N GLU A 81 13.99 -7.78 -7.56
CA GLU A 81 15.19 -7.34 -6.87
C GLU A 81 15.76 -8.47 -6.00
N GLU A 82 16.96 -8.25 -5.46
CA GLU A 82 17.56 -9.20 -4.52
C GLU A 82 16.74 -9.32 -3.24
N TYR A 83 16.83 -10.49 -2.60
CA TYR A 83 16.18 -10.77 -1.32
C TYR A 83 16.41 -9.67 -0.26
N ARG A 84 17.62 -9.10 -0.22
CA ARG A 84 17.98 -8.01 0.70
C ARG A 84 17.11 -6.78 0.54
N TYR A 85 16.73 -6.43 -0.70
CA TYR A 85 15.85 -5.30 -0.97
C TYR A 85 14.50 -5.47 -0.26
N TYR A 86 13.88 -6.64 -0.40
CA TYR A 86 12.58 -6.92 0.19
C TYR A 86 12.63 -7.00 1.72
N MET A 87 13.75 -7.49 2.28
CA MET A 87 13.97 -7.48 3.74
C MET A 87 14.06 -6.06 4.30
N GLU A 88 14.79 -5.17 3.63
CA GLU A 88 14.87 -3.77 4.03
C GLU A 88 13.53 -3.05 3.91
N LEU A 89 12.78 -3.30 2.82
CA LEU A 89 11.44 -2.76 2.62
C LEU A 89 10.46 -3.24 3.70
N GLY A 90 10.46 -4.55 3.98
CA GLY A 90 9.64 -5.16 5.02
C GLY A 90 9.97 -4.63 6.42
N SER A 91 11.26 -4.45 6.72
CA SER A 91 11.72 -3.85 7.99
C SER A 91 11.26 -2.40 8.13
N LYS A 92 11.37 -1.59 7.06
CA LYS A 92 10.88 -0.21 7.03
C LYS A 92 9.36 -0.17 7.26
N PHE A 93 8.60 -1.00 6.55
CA PHE A 93 7.16 -1.07 6.72
C PHE A 93 6.75 -1.53 8.12
N ALA A 94 7.46 -2.51 8.70
CA ALA A 94 7.19 -2.97 10.06
C ALA A 94 7.40 -1.88 11.12
N LYS A 95 8.36 -0.97 10.92
CA LYS A 95 8.54 0.21 11.79
C LYS A 95 7.35 1.15 11.70
N ILE A 96 6.86 1.43 10.49
CA ILE A 96 5.67 2.26 10.26
C ILE A 96 4.44 1.65 10.94
N CYS A 97 4.20 0.35 10.75
CA CYS A 97 3.06 -0.32 11.42
C CYS A 97 3.11 -0.20 12.94
N ARG A 98 4.30 -0.26 13.56
CA ARG A 98 4.43 -0.05 15.01
C ARG A 98 4.14 1.38 15.42
N GLN A 99 4.67 2.36 14.69
CA GLN A 99 4.44 3.79 14.95
C GLN A 99 2.97 4.16 14.81
N ASP A 100 2.31 3.64 13.77
CA ASP A 100 0.91 3.88 13.46
C ASP A 100 -0.06 2.99 14.26
N MET A 101 0.46 2.10 15.13
CA MET A 101 -0.33 1.10 15.86
C MET A 101 -1.24 0.26 14.96
N ILE A 102 -0.76 -0.11 13.76
CA ILE A 102 -1.45 -1.00 12.83
C ILE A 102 -1.08 -2.45 13.16
N TYR A 103 -2.08 -3.23 13.55
CA TYR A 103 -1.94 -4.65 13.88
C TYR A 103 -2.45 -5.55 12.75
N SER A 104 -3.22 -4.98 11.81
CA SER A 104 -3.84 -5.76 10.77
C SER A 104 -4.02 -4.98 9.47
N PHE A 105 -3.50 -5.52 8.36
CA PHE A 105 -3.64 -4.94 7.03
C PHE A 105 -3.99 -6.00 5.99
N SER A 106 -4.52 -5.55 4.85
CA SER A 106 -4.69 -6.35 3.64
C SER A 106 -3.86 -5.78 2.51
N ILE A 107 -3.31 -6.64 1.66
CA ILE A 107 -2.56 -6.22 0.47
C ILE A 107 -3.50 -6.30 -0.73
N LEU A 108 -3.49 -5.24 -1.55
CA LEU A 108 -4.13 -5.24 -2.86
C LEU A 108 -3.07 -5.66 -3.89
N SER A 109 -3.27 -6.80 -4.55
CA SER A 109 -2.39 -7.34 -5.60
C SER A 109 -3.21 -7.90 -6.75
#